data_AF-A0A9W6CVB7-F1
#
_entry.id   AF-A0A9W6CVB7-F1
#
_cell.length_a   1.000
_cell.length_b   1.000
_cell.length_c   1.000
_cell.angle_alpha   90.00
_cell.angle_beta   90.00
_cell.angle_gamma   90.00
#
_symmetry.space_group_name_H-M   'P 1'
#
loop_
_entity.id
_entity.type
_entity.pdbx_description
1 polymer ?
#
loop_
_entity_poly.entity_id
_entity_poly.type
_entity_poly.pdbx_seq_one_letter_code
_entity_poly.pdbx_strand_id
1 'polypeptide(L)'
;MVTRWRARSHSRYGAAMGTGGSLHRIVVAVAGCAMLLGVAGCAADTVLAPSPMASPVASDAPIEATPVAEGVQDGPVQIEVNGDPGVGATFTRVRIAAGATTGEHCHHGYLIAVVEAGELTHYAPTHPDGVATYVEGDLIVEGPDYVHEGRNERGDDVVLWVAYLIPEGEPLAETDLANCDQG
;
A
#
# COMPACT_ATOMS: atom_id res chain seq x y z
N MET A 1 42.03 -17.86 10.14
CA MET A 1 41.34 -18.02 11.44
C MET A 1 39.88 -17.71 11.20
N VAL A 2 39.03 -18.73 11.25
CA VAL A 2 37.59 -18.63 10.96
C VAL A 2 36.87 -18.43 12.28
N THR A 3 36.06 -17.38 12.40
CA THR A 3 35.15 -17.23 13.54
C THR A 3 33.73 -17.00 13.02
N ARG A 4 32.91 -18.03 13.17
CA ARG A 4 31.49 -18.10 12.83
C ARG A 4 30.77 -18.58 14.07
N TRP A 5 29.97 -17.75 14.75
CA TRP A 5 29.03 -18.12 15.83
C TRP A 5 28.06 -16.96 16.02
N ARG A 6 26.77 -17.10 16.35
CA ARG A 6 25.71 -18.12 16.21
C ARG A 6 24.51 -17.44 16.89
N ALA A 7 23.33 -17.49 16.27
CA ALA A 7 22.09 -17.03 16.90
C ALA A 7 21.76 -17.86 18.16
N ARG A 8 21.14 -17.23 19.16
CA ARG A 8 20.42 -17.89 20.25
C ARG A 8 18.99 -17.42 20.29
N SER A 9 18.11 -18.37 20.04
CA SER A 9 16.70 -18.43 20.42
C SER A 9 16.54 -18.51 21.94
N HIS A 10 15.53 -17.87 22.51
CA HIS A 10 14.92 -18.29 23.78
C HIS A 10 13.51 -18.83 23.53
N SER A 11 13.22 -19.93 24.20
CA SER A 11 12.02 -20.76 24.08
C SER A 11 11.38 -20.90 25.47
N ARG A 12 10.06 -20.67 25.51
CA ARG A 12 9.01 -21.38 26.29
C ARG A 12 9.04 -21.40 27.83
N TYR A 13 7.93 -20.94 28.41
CA TYR A 13 7.20 -21.53 29.54
C TYR A 13 5.77 -21.79 29.02
N GLY A 14 5.00 -22.84 29.34
CA GLY A 14 5.13 -24.03 30.17
C GLY A 14 3.75 -24.72 30.11
N ALA A 15 3.73 -26.06 29.98
CA ALA A 15 2.52 -26.88 29.98
C ALA A 15 2.38 -27.64 31.30
N ALA A 16 1.16 -28.00 31.69
CA ALA A 16 0.91 -29.04 32.69
C ALA A 16 -0.26 -29.95 32.27
N MET A 17 0.01 -31.25 32.33
CA MET A 17 -0.86 -32.39 31.99
C MET A 17 -1.78 -32.79 33.14
N GLY A 18 -2.95 -33.34 32.81
CA GLY A 18 -3.76 -34.17 33.71
C GLY A 18 -3.66 -35.66 33.32
N THR A 19 -3.52 -36.52 34.31
CA THR A 19 -3.23 -37.96 34.18
C THR A 19 -4.43 -38.85 34.58
N GLY A 20 -4.61 -39.96 33.85
CA GLY A 20 -4.85 -41.29 34.44
C GLY A 20 -6.29 -41.85 34.49
N GLY A 21 -6.45 -43.12 34.07
CA GLY A 21 -7.52 -44.02 34.56
C GLY A 21 -8.15 -44.97 33.53
N SER A 22 -7.94 -46.28 33.72
CA SER A 22 -8.27 -47.40 32.80
C SER A 22 -9.72 -47.91 32.78
N LEU A 23 -10.11 -48.41 31.59
CA LEU A 23 -10.89 -49.62 31.25
C LEU A 23 -12.25 -49.88 31.94
N HIS A 24 -13.32 -49.94 31.13
CA HIS A 24 -14.36 -50.98 31.22
C HIS A 24 -14.89 -51.33 29.82
N ARG A 25 -14.93 -52.63 29.53
CA ARG A 25 -15.48 -53.23 28.30
C ARG A 25 -17.00 -53.28 28.44
N ILE A 26 -17.75 -52.72 27.49
CA ILE A 26 -19.12 -53.18 27.19
C ILE A 26 -19.28 -53.21 25.67
N VAL A 27 -19.38 -54.43 25.16
CA VAL A 27 -19.90 -54.73 23.81
C VAL A 27 -21.41 -54.75 23.93
N VAL A 28 -22.11 -53.87 23.22
CA VAL A 28 -23.51 -54.06 22.82
C VAL A 28 -23.63 -53.61 21.37
N ALA A 29 -23.86 -54.58 20.49
CA ALA A 29 -24.32 -54.35 19.14
C ALA A 29 -25.82 -54.04 19.18
N VAL A 30 -26.24 -52.94 18.55
CA VAL A 30 -27.62 -52.76 18.08
C VAL A 30 -27.55 -52.24 16.65
N ALA A 31 -28.04 -53.07 15.74
CA ALA A 31 -28.36 -52.69 14.38
C ALA A 31 -29.59 -51.76 14.36
N GLY A 32 -29.56 -50.74 13.51
CA GLY A 32 -30.70 -49.84 13.29
C GLY A 32 -30.58 -49.11 11.96
N CYS A 33 -31.23 -49.65 10.93
CA CYS A 33 -31.52 -48.97 9.66
C CYS A 33 -32.40 -47.74 9.88
N ALA A 34 -32.13 -46.64 9.18
CA ALA A 34 -33.18 -45.81 8.55
C ALA A 34 -32.56 -44.87 7.51
N MET A 35 -33.08 -44.96 6.28
CA MET A 35 -32.82 -44.09 5.14
C MET A 35 -33.51 -42.72 5.28
N LEU A 36 -33.23 -41.85 4.29
CA LEU A 36 -34.00 -40.67 3.80
C LEU A 36 -33.61 -39.34 4.49
N LEU A 37 -33.39 -38.20 3.82
CA LEU A 37 -33.64 -37.72 2.46
C LEU A 37 -32.50 -36.79 2.01
N GLY A 38 -32.24 -36.78 0.70
CA GLY A 38 -31.44 -35.75 0.06
C GLY A 38 -32.17 -34.41 -0.04
N VAL A 39 -31.41 -33.33 0.08
CA VAL A 39 -31.73 -32.05 -0.55
C VAL A 39 -30.46 -31.59 -1.23
N ALA A 40 -30.39 -31.78 -2.55
CA ALA A 40 -29.43 -31.10 -3.40
C ALA A 40 -29.84 -29.63 -3.45
N GLY A 41 -29.12 -28.77 -2.74
CA GLY A 41 -29.27 -27.32 -2.88
C GLY A 41 -28.73 -26.91 -4.24
N CYS A 42 -29.60 -26.54 -5.17
CA CYS A 42 -29.21 -25.87 -6.40
C CYS A 42 -28.60 -24.51 -6.01
N ALA A 43 -27.30 -24.36 -6.27
CA ALA A 43 -26.67 -23.05 -6.30
C ALA A 43 -27.32 -22.26 -7.44
N ALA A 44 -28.09 -21.22 -7.11
CA ALA A 44 -28.50 -20.24 -8.08
C ALA A 44 -27.30 -19.30 -8.28
N ASP A 45 -26.48 -19.59 -9.29
CA ASP A 45 -25.54 -18.62 -9.84
C ASP A 45 -26.35 -17.43 -10.33
N THR A 46 -26.39 -16.38 -9.51
CA THR A 46 -27.00 -15.12 -9.90
C THR A 46 -25.98 -14.45 -10.82
N VAL A 47 -26.11 -14.70 -12.12
CA VAL A 47 -25.36 -13.98 -13.14
C VAL A 47 -25.82 -12.52 -13.08
N LEU A 48 -25.06 -11.68 -12.38
CA LEU A 48 -25.17 -10.23 -12.47
C LEU A 48 -24.91 -9.85 -13.92
N ALA A 49 -25.94 -9.36 -14.61
CA ALA A 49 -25.77 -8.78 -15.93
C ALA A 49 -24.75 -7.62 -15.84
N PRO A 50 -23.80 -7.51 -16.78
CA PRO A 50 -22.89 -6.37 -16.80
C PRO A 50 -23.72 -5.09 -16.92
N SER A 51 -23.50 -4.14 -15.99
CA SER A 51 -24.05 -2.80 -16.09
C SER A 51 -23.72 -2.22 -17.47
N PRO A 52 -24.69 -1.61 -18.18
CA PRO A 52 -24.37 -0.93 -19.41
C PRO A 52 -23.35 0.17 -19.09
N MET A 53 -22.19 0.14 -19.74
CA MET A 53 -21.26 1.26 -19.68
C MET A 53 -22.04 2.51 -20.11
N ALA A 54 -22.09 3.50 -19.23
CA ALA A 54 -22.68 4.79 -19.57
C ALA A 54 -21.94 5.31 -20.81
N SER A 55 -22.67 5.49 -21.91
CA SER A 55 -22.12 6.17 -23.08
C SER A 55 -21.75 7.60 -22.65
N PRO A 56 -20.60 8.15 -23.08
CA PRO A 56 -20.29 9.53 -22.78
C PRO A 56 -21.33 10.41 -23.47
N VAL A 57 -22.10 11.15 -22.68
CA VAL A 57 -22.91 12.24 -23.20
C VAL A 57 -21.93 13.33 -23.60
N ALA A 58 -21.73 13.53 -24.90
CA ALA A 58 -20.97 14.67 -25.39
C ALA A 58 -21.66 15.96 -24.90
N SER A 59 -20.95 16.72 -24.07
CA SER A 59 -21.42 17.96 -23.48
C SER A 59 -20.94 19.13 -24.35
N ASP A 60 -21.86 19.94 -24.88
CA ASP A 60 -21.58 21.24 -25.54
C ASP A 60 -21.19 22.34 -24.52
N ALA A 61 -20.72 21.98 -23.33
CA ALA A 61 -20.31 22.93 -22.32
C ALA A 61 -19.00 23.61 -22.75
N PRO A 62 -18.84 24.94 -22.56
CA PRO A 62 -17.62 25.67 -22.93
C PRO A 62 -16.40 25.32 -22.05
N ILE A 63 -16.48 24.27 -21.25
CA ILE A 63 -15.46 23.79 -20.33
C ILE A 63 -15.21 22.32 -20.65
N GLU A 64 -14.01 22.03 -21.14
CA GLU A 64 -13.48 20.67 -21.30
C GLU A 64 -12.52 20.39 -20.15
N ALA A 65 -12.70 19.26 -19.48
CA ALA A 65 -11.80 18.78 -18.44
C ALA A 65 -11.45 17.32 -18.74
N THR A 66 -10.16 17.03 -18.85
CA THR A 66 -9.65 15.67 -19.06
C THR A 66 -8.73 15.32 -17.90
N PRO A 67 -9.08 14.30 -17.09
CA PRO A 67 -8.19 13.81 -16.05
C PRO A 67 -6.86 13.35 -16.68
N VAL A 68 -5.75 13.76 -16.08
CA VAL A 68 -4.40 13.33 -16.48
C VAL A 68 -3.87 12.18 -15.62
N ALA A 69 -4.40 12.05 -14.40
CA ALA A 69 -4.14 10.96 -13.46
C ALA A 69 -5.27 10.87 -12.44
N GLU A 70 -5.59 9.67 -11.99
CA GLU A 70 -6.56 9.40 -10.93
C GLU A 70 -6.01 8.30 -10.02
N GLY A 71 -6.06 8.52 -8.71
CA GLY A 71 -5.59 7.52 -7.74
C GLY A 71 -6.37 7.56 -6.44
N VAL A 72 -6.29 6.47 -5.68
CA VAL A 72 -7.02 6.27 -4.42
C VAL A 72 -6.09 5.83 -3.30
N GLN A 73 -6.39 6.24 -2.06
CA GLN A 73 -5.79 5.67 -0.86
C GLN A 73 -6.86 5.44 0.19
N ASP A 74 -6.56 4.57 1.15
CA ASP A 74 -7.40 4.37 2.31
C ASP A 74 -7.17 5.46 3.36
N GLY A 75 -8.27 6.00 3.89
CA GLY A 75 -8.23 6.96 4.98
C GLY A 75 -8.11 8.43 4.53
N PRO A 76 -8.28 9.36 5.48
CA PRO A 76 -8.26 10.78 5.20
C PRO A 76 -6.84 11.30 5.04
N VAL A 77 -6.67 12.29 4.16
CA VAL A 77 -5.43 13.04 3.97
C VAL A 77 -5.59 14.44 4.57
N GLN A 78 -4.58 14.90 5.31
CA GLN A 78 -4.44 16.29 5.70
C GLN A 78 -3.20 16.87 5.04
N ILE A 79 -3.36 17.98 4.33
CA ILE A 79 -2.28 18.75 3.72
C ILE A 79 -2.36 20.14 4.33
N GLU A 80 -1.27 20.55 4.99
CA GLU A 80 -1.13 21.89 5.54
C GLU A 80 -0.18 22.68 4.66
N VAL A 81 -0.65 23.81 4.14
CA VAL A 81 0.12 24.65 3.23
C VAL A 81 0.41 25.97 3.92
N ASN A 82 1.58 26.08 4.53
CA ASN A 82 2.07 27.31 5.14
C ASN A 82 3.02 28.02 4.16
N GLY A 83 2.77 29.30 3.90
CA GLY A 83 3.51 30.06 2.88
C GLY A 83 3.95 31.42 3.39
N ASP A 84 5.19 31.51 3.83
CA ASP A 84 5.95 32.77 3.89
C ASP A 84 7.32 32.49 3.27
N PRO A 85 7.64 33.02 2.07
CA PRO A 85 6.89 34.04 1.31
C PRO A 85 5.67 33.51 0.53
N GLY A 86 5.52 32.19 0.39
CA GLY A 86 4.45 31.56 -0.37
C GLY A 86 4.67 30.07 -0.57
N VAL A 87 3.81 29.43 -1.36
CA VAL A 87 3.94 28.03 -1.78
C VAL A 87 3.84 27.91 -3.29
N GLY A 88 4.81 27.23 -3.89
CA GLY A 88 4.81 26.87 -5.30
C GLY A 88 4.07 25.55 -5.55
N ALA A 89 3.33 25.50 -6.65
CA ALA A 89 2.71 24.28 -7.16
C ALA A 89 3.39 23.83 -8.45
N THR A 90 3.98 22.62 -8.46
CA THR A 90 4.65 22.06 -9.64
C THR A 90 4.06 20.69 -9.97
N PHE A 91 3.72 20.46 -11.23
CA PHE A 91 3.19 19.18 -11.70
C PHE A 91 4.22 18.51 -12.61
N THR A 92 4.60 17.29 -12.25
CA THR A 92 5.67 16.55 -12.95
C THR A 92 5.21 15.14 -13.25
N ARG A 93 5.47 14.69 -14.48
CA ARG A 93 5.44 13.27 -14.81
C ARG A 93 6.84 12.68 -14.58
N VAL A 94 6.98 11.85 -13.55
CA VAL A 94 8.26 11.24 -13.17
C VAL A 94 8.31 9.82 -13.73
N ARG A 95 9.42 9.46 -14.36
CA ARG A 95 9.71 8.08 -14.79
C ARG A 95 10.91 7.56 -14.03
N ILE A 96 10.74 6.44 -13.32
CA ILE A 96 11.79 5.74 -12.60
C ILE A 96 12.07 4.45 -13.36
N ALA A 97 13.24 4.38 -14.00
CA ALA A 97 13.62 3.22 -14.80
C ALA A 97 13.69 1.94 -13.95
N ALA A 98 13.54 0.78 -14.59
CA ALA A 98 13.72 -0.52 -13.92
C ALA A 98 15.00 -0.57 -13.08
N GLY A 99 14.88 -0.94 -11.80
CA GLY A 99 15.98 -1.02 -10.84
C GLY A 99 16.52 0.32 -10.31
N ALA A 100 15.97 1.46 -10.76
CA ALA A 100 16.40 2.78 -10.31
C ALA A 100 15.72 3.19 -8.99
N THR A 101 16.29 4.22 -8.37
CA THR A 101 15.80 4.82 -7.13
C THR A 101 15.76 6.35 -7.25
N THR A 102 14.90 7.00 -6.48
CA THR A 102 14.93 8.45 -6.25
C THR A 102 16.18 8.88 -5.46
N GLY A 103 16.81 7.95 -4.73
CA GLY A 103 17.76 8.26 -3.65
C GLY A 103 17.04 8.69 -2.37
N GLU A 104 17.76 8.64 -1.24
CA GLU A 104 17.27 9.19 0.02
C GLU A 104 17.18 10.71 -0.09
N HIS A 105 16.02 11.26 0.30
CA HIS A 105 15.74 12.69 0.28
C HIS A 105 14.57 13.02 1.20
N CYS A 106 14.28 14.31 1.35
CA CYS A 106 13.05 14.80 1.96
C CYS A 106 12.43 15.92 1.14
N HIS A 107 11.25 16.39 1.56
CA HIS A 107 10.57 17.55 1.02
C HIS A 107 10.39 18.60 2.11
N HIS A 108 10.49 19.89 1.76
CA HIS A 108 10.14 20.99 2.68
C HIS A 108 8.64 21.31 2.69
N GLY A 109 7.83 20.52 1.99
CA GLY A 109 6.38 20.67 1.88
C GLY A 109 5.72 19.34 1.56
N TYR A 110 4.56 19.40 0.91
CA TYR A 110 3.79 18.20 0.58
C TYR A 110 3.93 17.83 -0.89
N LEU A 111 3.73 16.56 -1.20
CA LEU A 111 3.37 16.14 -2.55
C LEU A 111 2.23 15.15 -2.54
N ILE A 112 1.53 15.13 -3.67
CA ILE A 112 0.50 14.16 -4.00
C ILE A 112 0.96 13.47 -5.28
N ALA A 113 1.14 12.15 -5.25
CA ALA A 113 1.49 11.38 -6.43
C ALA A 113 0.44 10.31 -6.72
N VAL A 114 0.17 10.10 -8.01
CA VAL A 114 -0.59 8.96 -8.50
C VAL A 114 0.37 8.06 -9.27
N VAL A 115 0.34 6.76 -8.99
CA VAL A 115 1.06 5.77 -9.80
C VAL A 115 0.29 5.58 -11.10
N GLU A 116 0.82 6.11 -12.20
CA GLU A 116 0.26 5.93 -13.55
C GLU A 116 0.56 4.53 -14.10
N ALA A 117 1.74 3.98 -13.79
CA ALA A 117 2.15 2.66 -14.24
C ALA A 117 3.26 2.09 -13.35
N GLY A 118 3.32 0.76 -13.27
CA GLY A 118 4.37 0.02 -12.57
C GLY A 118 4.08 -0.16 -11.07
N GLU A 119 5.14 -0.43 -10.31
CA GLU A 119 5.09 -0.65 -8.86
C GLU A 119 6.27 0.05 -8.17
N LEU A 120 5.97 0.97 -7.26
CA LEU A 120 6.94 1.69 -6.45
C LEU A 120 7.02 1.07 -5.05
N THR A 121 8.22 0.70 -4.59
CA THR A 121 8.48 0.41 -3.18
C THR A 121 8.97 1.68 -2.49
N HIS A 122 8.21 2.21 -1.55
CA HIS A 122 8.50 3.45 -0.83
C HIS A 122 8.93 3.17 0.61
N TYR A 123 10.16 3.53 0.96
CA TYR A 123 10.74 3.37 2.28
C TYR A 123 10.63 4.67 3.06
N ALA A 124 9.94 4.68 4.20
CA ALA A 124 9.76 5.86 5.02
C ALA A 124 9.40 5.52 6.47
N PRO A 125 9.80 6.34 7.46
CA PRO A 125 9.47 6.14 8.87
C PRO A 125 7.97 6.32 9.18
N THR A 126 7.21 6.93 8.26
CA THR A 126 5.76 7.14 8.38
C THR A 126 4.96 5.85 8.19
N HIS A 127 5.56 4.82 7.60
CA HIS A 127 4.94 3.50 7.44
C HIS A 127 5.17 2.64 8.69
N PRO A 128 4.16 1.89 9.17
CA PRO A 128 4.30 1.04 10.36
C PRO A 128 5.49 0.06 10.32
N ASP A 129 5.77 -0.49 9.14
CA ASP A 129 6.89 -1.42 8.90
C ASP A 129 8.10 -0.73 8.24
N GLY A 130 8.08 0.59 8.12
CA GLY A 130 9.12 1.39 7.44
C GLY A 130 9.08 1.34 5.91
N VAL A 131 8.11 0.64 5.32
CA VAL A 131 7.97 0.44 3.87
C VAL A 131 6.50 0.26 3.47
N ALA A 132 6.15 0.76 2.29
CA ALA A 132 4.89 0.47 1.59
C ALA A 132 5.15 0.23 0.11
N THR A 133 4.27 -0.52 -0.55
CA THR A 133 4.29 -0.72 -2.00
C THR A 133 3.05 -0.09 -2.61
N TYR A 134 3.25 0.66 -3.69
CA TYR A 134 2.19 1.34 -4.44
C TYR A 134 2.19 0.86 -5.89
N VAL A 135 1.02 0.48 -6.39
CA VAL A 135 0.80 0.01 -7.75
C VAL A 135 -0.05 1.00 -8.54
N GLU A 136 -0.19 0.79 -9.85
CA GLU A 136 -1.06 1.58 -10.73
C GLU A 136 -2.43 1.88 -10.10
N GLY A 137 -2.80 3.16 -10.08
CA GLY A 137 -4.05 3.67 -9.48
C GLY A 137 -3.96 4.00 -7.99
N ASP A 138 -2.84 3.74 -7.32
CA ASP A 138 -2.67 4.15 -5.93
C ASP A 138 -2.29 5.63 -5.82
N LEU A 139 -2.79 6.26 -4.75
CA LEU A 139 -2.45 7.62 -4.33
C LEU A 139 -1.41 7.59 -3.22
N ILE A 140 -0.34 8.37 -3.40
CA ILE A 140 0.72 8.58 -2.43
C ILE A 140 0.63 10.03 -1.97
N VAL A 141 0.71 10.24 -0.66
CA VAL A 141 0.87 11.58 -0.09
C VAL A 141 2.07 11.56 0.82
N GLU A 142 3.02 12.44 0.54
CA GLU A 142 4.20 12.63 1.36
C GLU A 142 4.14 14.03 1.98
N GLY A 143 4.63 14.09 3.21
CA GLY A 143 4.68 15.30 4.02
C GLY A 143 6.09 15.84 4.17
N PRO A 144 6.25 16.95 4.90
CA PRO A 144 7.52 17.63 5.04
C PRO A 144 8.50 16.88 5.97
N ASP A 145 9.79 17.14 5.75
CA ASP A 145 10.90 16.95 6.69
C ASP A 145 11.09 15.52 7.24
N TYR A 146 10.67 14.48 6.51
CA TYR A 146 11.12 13.12 6.79
C TYR A 146 11.87 12.53 5.60
N VAL A 147 13.00 11.88 5.91
CA VAL A 147 13.79 11.18 4.91
C VAL A 147 13.04 9.93 4.43
N HIS A 148 12.97 9.76 3.12
CA HIS A 148 12.39 8.60 2.47
C HIS A 148 13.08 8.31 1.13
N GLU A 149 12.72 7.17 0.54
CA GLU A 149 13.25 6.73 -0.75
C GLU A 149 12.20 5.91 -1.53
N GLY A 150 11.96 6.28 -2.78
CA GLY A 150 11.18 5.51 -3.73
C GLY A 150 12.09 4.64 -4.61
N ARG A 151 11.84 3.33 -4.65
CA ARG A 151 12.59 2.37 -5.47
C ARG A 151 11.68 1.66 -6.45
N ASN A 152 12.12 1.60 -7.70
CA ASN A 152 11.57 0.66 -8.66
C ASN A 152 12.35 -0.66 -8.57
N GLU A 153 11.81 -1.61 -7.82
CA GLU A 153 12.41 -2.93 -7.62
C GLU A 153 11.98 -3.95 -8.69
N ARG A 154 11.31 -3.50 -9.75
CA ARG A 154 10.75 -4.35 -10.80
C ARG A 154 11.51 -4.16 -12.12
N GLY A 155 11.14 -4.96 -13.11
CA GLY A 155 11.77 -5.01 -14.43
C GLY A 155 11.19 -4.02 -15.45
N ASP A 156 10.03 -3.45 -15.15
CA ASP A 156 9.35 -2.43 -15.96
C ASP A 156 9.52 -1.05 -15.32
N ASP A 157 9.32 0.03 -16.08
CA ASP A 157 9.38 1.40 -15.55
C ASP A 157 8.21 1.69 -14.59
N VAL A 158 8.49 2.48 -13.56
CA VAL A 158 7.46 3.15 -12.76
C VAL A 158 7.23 4.54 -13.34
N VAL A 159 5.97 4.93 -13.48
CA VAL A 159 5.59 6.28 -13.89
C VAL A 159 4.64 6.89 -12.87
N LEU A 160 4.95 8.10 -12.42
CA LEU A 160 4.16 8.85 -11.44
C LEU A 160 3.70 10.18 -12.05
N TRP A 161 2.48 10.58 -11.74
CA TRP A 161 2.04 11.96 -11.85
C TRP A 161 2.07 12.60 -10.48
N VAL A 162 2.94 13.61 -10.32
CA VAL A 162 3.22 14.21 -9.01
C VAL A 162 2.83 15.69 -9.03
N ALA A 163 2.07 16.11 -8.03
CA ALA A 163 1.83 17.50 -7.69
C ALA A 163 2.62 17.85 -6.42
N TYR A 164 3.64 18.68 -6.58
CA TYR A 164 4.45 19.23 -5.49
C TYR A 164 3.83 20.52 -4.99
N LEU A 165 3.69 20.66 -3.68
CA LEU A 165 3.26 21.85 -2.94
C LEU A 165 4.36 22.21 -1.94
N ILE A 166 5.34 22.97 -2.42
CA ILE A 166 6.62 23.22 -1.73
C ILE A 166 6.76 24.73 -1.46
N PRO A 167 7.27 25.17 -0.29
CA PRO A 167 7.55 26.57 -0.04
C PRO A 167 8.36 27.22 -1.16
N GLU A 168 8.04 28.47 -1.49
CA GLU A 168 8.74 29.18 -2.56
C GLU A 168 10.25 29.29 -2.27
N GLY A 169 11.07 28.93 -3.26
CA GLY A 169 12.53 29.00 -3.16
C GLY A 169 13.20 27.70 -2.70
N GLU A 170 12.44 26.77 -2.12
CA GLU A 170 12.96 25.47 -1.70
C GLU A 170 13.04 24.47 -2.88
N PRO A 171 13.97 23.49 -2.84
CA PRO A 171 14.05 22.45 -3.87
C PRO A 171 12.84 21.51 -3.81
N LEU A 172 12.49 20.91 -4.95
CA LEU A 172 11.44 19.88 -5.00
C LEU A 172 11.81 18.62 -4.21
N ALA A 173 13.10 18.33 -4.10
CA ALA A 173 13.67 17.24 -3.30
C ALA A 173 14.99 17.72 -2.69
N GLU A 174 15.09 17.68 -1.37
CA GLU A 174 16.33 17.99 -0.64
C GLU A 174 17.14 16.71 -0.46
N THR A 175 18.36 16.71 -0.99
CA THR A 175 19.26 15.55 -1.01
C THR A 175 20.44 15.70 -0.05
N ASP A 176 20.69 16.91 0.46
CA ASP A 176 21.53 17.11 1.64
C ASP A 176 20.72 16.78 2.88
N LEU A 177 20.85 15.53 3.34
CA LEU A 177 20.07 14.99 4.46
C LEU A 177 20.28 15.76 5.77
N ALA A 178 21.33 16.59 5.88
CA ALA A 178 21.50 17.48 7.02
C ALA A 178 20.40 18.54 7.14
N ASN A 179 19.66 18.82 6.06
CA ASN A 179 18.55 19.77 6.03
C ASN A 179 17.18 19.11 6.24
N CYS A 180 17.12 17.78 6.39
CA CYS A 180 15.87 17.03 6.45
C CYS A 180 15.28 16.83 7.84
N ASP A 181 16.01 17.11 8.92
CA ASP A 181 15.54 16.97 10.30
C ASP A 181 15.47 18.35 10.98
N GLN A 182 14.45 19.14 10.66
CA GLN A 182 14.20 20.45 11.29
C GLN A 182 13.10 20.41 12.37
N GLY A 183 12.76 19.20 12.86
CA GLY A 183 11.78 18.98 13.94
C GLY A 183 12.15 19.59 15.28
#